data_AF-A0A2U8I4H5-F1
#
_entry.id   AF-A0A2U8I4H5-F1
#
_cell.length_a   1.000
_cell.length_b   1.000
_cell.length_c   1.000
_cell.angle_alpha   90.00
_cell.angle_beta   90.00
_cell.angle_gamma   90.00
#
_symmetry.space_group_name_H-M   'P 1'
#
loop_
_entity.id
_entity.type
_entity.pdbx_description
1 polymer ?
#
loop_
_entity_poly.entity_id
_entity_poly.type
_entity_poly.pdbx_seq_one_letter_code
_entity_poly.pdbx_strand_id
1 'polypeptide(L)'
;MSHSVDFRRKVLGIREQENLSIRETAKRFHIGSASVTRWLSRIEVKPSSPRRRKLDKVALAEDVALYPDAYQRERAARFQVCQKAIWQALKNLGVTYKKNPASSQGRRRDTARLPGHDSLL
;
A
#
# COMPACT_ATOMS: atom_id res chain seq x y z
N MET A 1 -14.22 10.78 13.52
CA MET A 1 -13.58 11.61 12.48
C MET A 1 -12.11 11.80 12.82
N SER A 2 -11.23 11.83 11.80
CA SER A 2 -9.82 12.16 12.00
C SER A 2 -9.62 13.64 11.75
N HIS A 3 -9.03 14.36 12.71
CA HIS A 3 -8.70 15.77 12.55
C HIS A 3 -7.27 15.91 12.02
N SER A 4 -7.00 16.93 11.19
CA SER A 4 -5.66 17.25 10.71
C SER A 4 -4.73 17.59 11.88
N VAL A 5 -3.43 17.37 11.69
CA VAL A 5 -2.41 17.64 12.72
C VAL A 5 -2.41 19.12 13.10
N ASP A 6 -2.56 20.02 12.13
CA ASP A 6 -2.59 21.47 12.36
C ASP A 6 -3.77 21.89 13.23
N PHE A 7 -4.94 21.29 13.01
CA PHE A 7 -6.11 21.54 13.83
C PHE A 7 -5.89 21.09 15.27
N ARG A 8 -5.26 19.93 15.49
CA ARG A 8 -4.93 19.44 16.84
C ARG A 8 -3.99 20.40 17.56
N ARG A 9 -2.94 20.87 16.87
CA ARG A 9 -1.98 21.85 17.41
C ARG A 9 -2.68 23.16 17.78
N LYS A 10 -3.56 23.66 16.91
CA LYS A 10 -4.34 24.88 17.17
C LYS A 10 -5.24 24.75 18.41
N VAL A 11 -5.97 23.64 18.54
CA VAL A 11 -6.84 23.40 19.70
C VAL A 11 -6.04 23.31 21.00
N LEU A 12 -4.89 22.62 20.98
CA LEU A 12 -4.02 22.53 22.15
C LEU A 12 -3.39 23.89 22.53
N GLY A 13 -2.95 24.67 21.54
CA GLY A 13 -2.41 26.01 21.78
C GLY A 13 -3.43 26.97 22.39
N ILE A 14 -4.68 26.98 21.87
CA ILE A 14 -5.76 27.80 22.44
C ILE A 14 -6.12 27.35 23.86
N ARG A 15 -6.13 26.03 24.11
CA ARG A 15 -6.38 25.50 25.45
C ARG A 15 -5.33 26.00 26.46
N GLU A 16 -4.05 26.00 26.09
CA GLU A 16 -2.96 26.48 26.94
C GLU A 16 -3.02 28.00 27.16
N GLN A 17 -3.32 28.76 26.11
CA GLN A 17 -3.46 30.23 26.19
C GLN A 17 -4.58 30.66 27.12
N GLU A 18 -5.72 29.96 27.09
CA GLU A 18 -6.91 30.31 27.87
C GLU A 18 -7.07 29.48 29.15
N ASN A 19 -6.10 28.62 29.48
CA ASN A 19 -6.12 27.72 30.64
C ASN A 19 -7.41 26.87 30.76
N LEU A 20 -7.95 26.43 29.62
CA LEU A 20 -9.23 25.72 29.57
C LEU A 20 -9.11 24.27 30.05
N SER A 21 -10.16 23.81 30.74
CA SER A 21 -10.34 22.39 31.03
C SER A 21 -10.55 21.59 29.73
N ILE A 22 -10.28 20.29 29.79
CA ILE A 22 -10.49 19.36 28.66
C ILE A 22 -11.95 19.38 28.21
N ARG A 23 -12.89 19.44 29.17
CA ARG A 23 -14.34 19.48 28.88
C ARG A 23 -14.76 20.79 28.23
N GLU A 24 -14.20 21.91 28.66
CA GLU A 24 -14.49 23.24 28.11
C GLU A 24 -13.93 23.38 26.70
N THR A 25 -12.70 22.90 26.48
CA THR A 25 -12.08 22.83 25.16
C THR A 25 -12.94 21.99 24.21
N ALA A 26 -13.36 20.80 24.66
CA ALA A 26 -14.25 19.92 23.90
C ALA A 26 -15.57 20.61 23.53
N LYS A 27 -16.20 21.31 24.49
CA LYS A 27 -17.45 22.06 24.27
C LYS A 27 -17.27 23.21 23.27
N ARG A 28 -16.19 23.99 23.42
CA ARG A 28 -15.91 25.17 22.59
C ARG A 28 -15.66 24.81 21.13
N PHE A 29 -14.93 23.73 20.88
CA PHE A 29 -14.61 23.29 19.53
C PHE A 29 -15.57 22.22 18.99
N HIS A 30 -16.60 21.85 19.76
CA HIS A 30 -17.58 20.81 19.41
C HIS A 30 -16.93 19.44 19.08
N ILE A 31 -15.92 19.05 19.86
CA ILE A 31 -15.20 17.78 19.71
C ILE A 31 -15.44 16.90 20.93
N GLY A 32 -15.36 15.58 20.80
CA GLY A 32 -15.38 14.68 21.95
C GLY A 32 -14.19 14.91 22.90
N SER A 33 -14.45 14.92 24.20
CA SER A 33 -13.42 15.05 25.26
C SER A 33 -12.30 14.02 25.13
N ALA A 34 -12.65 12.79 24.72
CA ALA A 34 -11.69 11.72 24.46
C ALA A 34 -10.72 12.01 23.30
N SER A 35 -11.07 12.89 22.36
CA SER A 35 -10.15 13.28 21.30
C SER A 35 -9.09 14.25 21.83
N VAL A 36 -9.50 15.21 22.67
CA VAL A 36 -8.58 16.18 23.28
C VAL A 36 -7.57 15.46 24.18
N THR A 37 -8.02 14.49 24.99
CA THR A 37 -7.10 13.66 25.79
C THR A 37 -6.13 12.88 24.93
N ARG A 38 -6.59 12.26 23.83
CA ARG A 38 -5.69 11.56 22.89
C ARG A 38 -4.65 12.49 22.28
N TRP A 39 -5.02 13.73 21.95
CA TRP A 39 -4.08 14.70 21.35
C TRP A 39 -3.00 15.15 22.33
N LEU A 40 -3.34 15.27 23.62
CA LEU A 40 -2.36 15.52 24.67
C LEU A 40 -1.33 14.40 24.78
N SER A 41 -1.76 13.14 24.67
CA SER A 41 -0.83 12.01 24.68
C SER A 41 -0.05 11.85 23.37
N ARG A 42 -0.70 12.11 22.22
CA ARG A 42 -0.10 11.98 20.89
C ARG A 42 -0.79 12.88 19.87
N ILE A 43 -0.05 13.85 19.35
CA ILE A 43 -0.55 14.77 18.32
C ILE A 43 -0.61 14.08 16.95
N GLU A 44 0.39 13.27 16.62
CA GLU A 44 0.49 12.62 15.31
C GLU A 44 -0.52 11.50 15.12
N VAL A 45 -0.95 11.31 13.87
CA VAL A 45 -1.78 10.17 13.49
C VAL A 45 -0.93 8.90 13.55
N LYS A 46 -1.39 7.88 14.26
CA LYS A 46 -0.76 6.56 14.18
C LYS A 46 -0.89 6.04 12.74
N PRO A 47 0.21 5.71 12.04
CA PRO A 47 0.10 5.11 10.73
C PRO A 47 -0.62 3.77 10.84
N SER A 48 -1.52 3.50 9.90
CA SER A 48 -2.15 2.19 9.82
C SER A 48 -1.13 1.19 9.34
N SER A 49 -0.94 0.10 10.07
CA SER A 49 -0.06 -0.98 9.62
C SER A 49 -0.68 -1.62 8.38
N PRO A 50 0.10 -1.83 7.30
CA PRO A 50 -0.40 -2.58 6.17
C PRO A 50 -0.78 -3.99 6.61
N ARG A 51 -1.89 -4.50 6.07
CA ARG A 51 -2.34 -5.86 6.33
C ARG A 51 -1.34 -6.85 5.72
N ARG A 52 -0.87 -7.82 6.50
CA ARG A 52 -0.09 -8.97 5.99
C ARG A 52 -0.99 -9.79 5.06
N ARG A 53 -0.56 -9.94 3.80
CA ARG A 53 -1.26 -10.76 2.79
C ARG A 53 -0.63 -12.16 2.74
N LYS A 54 -1.38 -13.14 2.23
CA LYS A 54 -0.91 -14.54 2.08
C LYS A 54 0.24 -14.71 1.08
N LEU A 55 0.32 -13.83 0.09
CA LEU A 55 1.32 -13.91 -0.98
C LEU A 55 2.57 -13.11 -0.60
N ASP A 56 3.71 -13.80 -0.58
CA ASP A 56 5.02 -13.15 -0.49
C ASP A 56 5.41 -12.58 -1.86
N LYS A 57 5.77 -11.29 -1.87
CA LYS A 57 6.14 -10.57 -3.09
C LYS A 57 7.55 -10.92 -3.54
N VAL A 58 8.45 -11.24 -2.62
CA VAL A 58 9.84 -11.60 -2.94
C VAL A 58 9.85 -12.95 -3.65
N ALA A 59 9.18 -13.94 -3.06
CA ALA A 59 9.02 -15.26 -3.66
C ALA A 59 8.31 -15.21 -5.04
N LEU A 60 7.33 -14.31 -5.23
CA LEU A 60 6.72 -14.13 -6.55
C LEU A 60 7.70 -13.57 -7.58
N ALA A 61 8.57 -12.64 -7.19
CA ALA A 61 9.57 -12.08 -8.11
C ALA A 61 10.57 -13.14 -8.57
N GLU A 62 11.00 -14.02 -7.67
CA GLU A 62 11.85 -15.18 -7.98
C GLU A 62 11.14 -16.17 -8.91
N ASP A 63 9.85 -16.49 -8.65
CA ASP A 63 9.05 -17.35 -9.52
C ASP A 63 8.86 -16.75 -10.93
N VAL A 64 8.79 -15.42 -11.05
CA VAL A 64 8.78 -14.72 -12.35
C VAL A 64 10.11 -14.89 -13.07
N ALA A 65 11.24 -14.76 -12.39
CA ALA A 65 12.56 -14.96 -12.99
C ALA A 65 12.80 -16.42 -13.42
N LEU A 66 12.40 -17.39 -12.59
CA LEU A 66 12.58 -18.82 -12.88
C LEU A 66 11.65 -19.33 -13.99
N TYR A 67 10.41 -18.85 -14.01
CA TYR A 67 9.39 -19.33 -14.94
C TYR A 67 8.73 -18.17 -15.66
N PRO A 68 9.42 -17.46 -16.56
CA PRO A 68 8.91 -16.21 -17.09
C PRO A 68 7.72 -16.42 -18.05
N ASP A 69 7.55 -17.62 -18.61
CA ASP A 69 6.41 -18.01 -19.45
C ASP A 69 5.20 -18.57 -18.68
N ALA A 70 5.31 -18.74 -17.35
CA ALA A 70 4.23 -19.36 -16.56
C ALA A 70 2.98 -18.47 -16.53
N TYR A 71 1.83 -19.10 -16.76
CA TYR A 71 0.54 -18.43 -16.69
C TYR A 71 0.17 -18.06 -15.26
N GLN A 72 -0.64 -17.02 -15.08
CA GLN A 72 -1.11 -16.58 -13.76
C GLN A 72 -1.81 -17.70 -12.97
N ARG A 73 -2.50 -18.62 -13.66
CA ARG A 73 -3.17 -19.78 -13.05
C ARG A 73 -2.18 -20.80 -12.47
N GLU A 74 -1.04 -20.99 -13.12
CA GLU A 74 0.01 -21.94 -12.69
C GLU A 74 0.74 -21.38 -11.47
N ARG A 75 1.08 -20.09 -11.52
CA ARG A 75 1.63 -19.37 -10.36
C ARG A 75 0.67 -19.40 -9.18
N ALA A 76 -0.62 -19.18 -9.43
CA ALA A 76 -1.66 -19.24 -8.42
C ALA A 76 -1.73 -20.62 -7.73
N ALA A 77 -1.59 -21.71 -8.49
CA ALA A 77 -1.52 -23.07 -7.93
C ALA A 77 -0.27 -23.26 -7.03
N ARG A 78 0.91 -22.79 -7.45
CA ARG A 78 2.15 -22.87 -6.67
C ARG A 78 2.06 -22.11 -5.34
N PHE A 79 1.51 -20.90 -5.37
CA PHE A 79 1.36 -20.04 -4.19
C PHE A 79 0.06 -20.29 -3.41
N GLN A 80 -0.80 -21.24 -3.85
CA GLN A 80 -2.11 -21.54 -3.24
C GLN A 80 -2.99 -20.29 -3.04
N VAL A 81 -2.99 -19.39 -4.01
CA VAL A 81 -3.80 -18.16 -4.02
C VAL A 81 -4.71 -18.12 -5.24
N CYS A 82 -5.68 -17.20 -5.27
CA CYS A 82 -6.49 -17.01 -6.47
C CYS A 82 -5.70 -16.30 -7.58
N GLN A 83 -6.05 -16.56 -8.84
CA GLN A 83 -5.42 -15.95 -10.02
C GLN A 83 -5.43 -14.41 -9.96
N LYS A 84 -6.52 -13.80 -9.45
CA LYS A 84 -6.64 -12.34 -9.33
C LYS A 84 -5.60 -11.74 -8.39
N ALA A 85 -5.22 -12.45 -7.32
CA ALA A 85 -4.18 -12.01 -6.41
C ALA A 85 -2.81 -11.95 -7.10
N ILE A 86 -2.48 -12.96 -7.91
CA ILE A 86 -1.27 -12.97 -8.74
C ILE A 86 -1.28 -11.81 -9.73
N TRP A 87 -2.38 -11.60 -10.47
CA TRP A 87 -2.48 -10.48 -11.41
C TRP A 87 -2.21 -9.12 -10.74
N GLN A 88 -2.82 -8.88 -9.57
CA GLN A 88 -2.61 -7.63 -8.83
C GLN A 88 -1.16 -7.50 -8.35
N ALA A 89 -0.54 -8.60 -7.91
CA ALA A 89 0.84 -8.60 -7.45
C ALA A 89 1.83 -8.35 -8.60
N LEU A 90 1.65 -9.01 -9.74
CA LEU A 90 2.46 -8.78 -10.95
C LEU A 90 2.34 -7.34 -11.44
N LYS A 91 1.13 -6.77 -11.44
CA LYS A 91 0.91 -5.35 -11.78
C LYS A 91 1.65 -4.41 -10.83
N ASN A 92 1.68 -4.73 -9.53
CA ASN A 92 2.42 -3.94 -8.54
C ASN A 92 3.94 -4.09 -8.67
N LEU A 93 4.43 -5.22 -9.18
CA LEU A 93 5.84 -5.46 -9.51
C LEU A 93 6.24 -4.83 -10.86
N GLY A 94 5.29 -4.23 -11.59
CA GLY A 94 5.53 -3.65 -12.91
C GLY A 94 5.78 -4.68 -14.02
N VAL A 95 5.50 -5.97 -13.77
CA VAL A 95 5.58 -7.02 -14.78
C VAL A 95 4.40 -6.85 -15.73
N THR A 96 4.68 -6.41 -16.95
CA THR A 96 3.67 -6.24 -17.99
C THR A 96 4.08 -7.00 -19.24
N TYR A 97 3.11 -7.64 -19.88
CA TYR A 97 3.29 -8.30 -21.17
C TYR A 97 2.44 -7.57 -22.20
N LYS A 98 3.09 -6.83 -23.10
CA LYS A 98 2.42 -6.14 -24.21
C LYS A 98 2.29 -7.12 -25.38
N LYS A 99 1.06 -7.37 -25.83
CA LYS A 99 0.83 -8.07 -27.09
C LYS A 99 1.13 -7.09 -28.23
N ASN A 100 2.12 -7.38 -29.05
CA ASN A 100 2.37 -6.62 -30.26
C ASN A 100 1.32 -7.01 -31.32
N PRO A 101 0.73 -6.03 -32.05
CA PRO A 101 -0.30 -6.29 -33.07
C PRO A 101 0.26 -6.92 -34.35
N ALA A 102 1.57 -6.83 -34.58
CA ALA A 102 2.24 -7.55 -35.66
C ALA A 102 2.42 -9.03 -35.28
N SER A 103 2.14 -9.94 -36.21
CA SER A 103 2.47 -11.35 -36.06
C SER A 103 3.98 -11.50 -35.88
N SER A 104 4.40 -12.16 -34.80
CA SER A 104 5.82 -12.44 -34.56
C SER A 104 6.34 -13.32 -35.70
N GLN A 105 7.30 -12.83 -36.48
CA GLN A 105 8.09 -13.60 -37.44
C GLN A 105 8.82 -14.72 -36.69
N GLY A 106 8.18 -15.88 -36.53
CA GLY A 106 8.76 -17.14 -36.07
C GLY A 106 9.56 -17.15 -34.75
N ARG A 107 9.64 -16.04 -34.00
CA ARG A 107 10.39 -15.95 -32.75
C ARG A 107 9.55 -16.46 -31.59
N ARG A 108 10.24 -17.13 -30.65
CA ARG A 108 9.68 -17.56 -29.36
C ARG A 108 9.03 -16.34 -28.68
N ARG A 109 7.84 -16.53 -28.10
CA ARG A 109 7.11 -15.46 -27.38
C ARG A 109 8.03 -14.82 -26.34
N ASP A 110 8.05 -13.49 -26.26
CA ASP A 110 8.82 -12.79 -25.24
C ASP A 110 8.35 -13.19 -23.84
N THR A 111 9.30 -13.49 -22.97
CA THR A 111 9.07 -14.01 -21.63
C THR A 111 8.76 -12.86 -20.66
N ALA A 112 7.96 -13.07 -19.60
CA ALA A 112 7.70 -12.01 -18.62
C ALA A 112 9.00 -11.58 -17.90
N ARG A 113 9.29 -10.27 -17.85
CA ARG A 113 10.51 -9.70 -17.24
C ARG A 113 10.15 -8.77 -16.07
N LEU A 114 11.02 -8.73 -15.07
CA LEU A 114 10.96 -7.73 -14.01
C LEU A 114 11.53 -6.40 -14.55
N PRO A 115 10.86 -5.25 -14.34
CA PRO A 115 11.38 -3.96 -14.77
C PRO A 115 12.69 -3.65 -14.02
N GLY A 116 13.73 -3.27 -14.76
CA GLY A 116 15.06 -2.95 -14.20
C GLY A 116 16.14 -4.02 -14.41
N HIS A 117 15.82 -5.17 -15.01
CA HIS A 117 16.80 -6.14 -15.53
C HIS A 117 17.14 -5.89 -17.01
N ASP A 118 17.09 -4.64 -17.46
CA ASP A 118 17.58 -4.23 -18.78
C ASP A 118 19.01 -3.70 -18.64
N SER A 119 19.96 -4.60 -18.46
CA SER A 119 21.36 -4.37 -18.84
C SER A 119 22.06 -5.73 -18.90
N LEU A 120 22.67 -5.99 -20.05
CA LEU A 120 23.41 -7.20 -20.43
C LEU A 120 22.55 -8.34 -20.98
N LEU A 121 22.08 -8.18 -22.23
CA LEU A 121 22.37 -9.07 -23.37
C LEU A 121 21.95 -8.38 -24.67
#